data_AF-A0A534IY84-F1
#
_entry.id   AF-A0A534IY84-F1
#
_cell.length_a   1.000
_cell.length_b   1.000
_cell.length_c   1.000
_cell.angle_alpha   90.00
_cell.angle_beta   90.00
_cell.angle_gamma   90.00
#
_symmetry.space_group_name_H-M   'P 1'
#
loop_
_entity.id
_entity.type
_entity.pdbx_description
1 polymer ?
#
loop_
_entity_poly.entity_id
_entity_poly.type
_entity_poly.pdbx_seq_one_letter_code
_entity_poly.pdbx_strand_id
1 'polypeptide(L)'
;MANLEDPRFRPYFRAGRGVTTWLQLMETYYVLLRNGKTVTEAGEVTSSFEDHLLDFSFRDVQAAMTLRLAWHRKRKRISYVDALGYHLARERGLKFLTGDPEFRGAPGVTFIRIGR
;
A
#
# COMPACT_ATOMS: atom_id res chain seq x y z
N MET A 1 -1.50 9.60 -10.40
CA MET A 1 -0.90 8.37 -9.85
C MET A 1 0.09 8.76 -8.77
N ALA A 2 0.32 7.92 -7.78
CA ALA A 2 1.13 8.27 -6.62
C ALA A 2 2.60 8.42 -7.03
N ASN A 3 3.14 9.63 -6.85
CA ASN A 3 4.57 9.88 -6.68
C ASN A 3 4.72 10.69 -5.38
N LEU A 4 5.93 10.78 -4.82
CA LEU A 4 6.16 11.55 -3.58
C LEU A 4 5.80 13.04 -3.71
N GLU A 5 5.82 13.57 -4.94
CA GLU A 5 5.48 14.95 -5.25
C GLU A 5 3.96 15.23 -5.28
N ASP A 6 3.12 14.19 -5.39
CA ASP A 6 1.67 14.35 -5.40
C ASP A 6 1.20 14.90 -4.05
N PRO A 7 0.55 16.08 -4.01
CA PRO A 7 0.15 16.75 -2.76
C PRO A 7 -0.72 15.90 -1.83
N ARG A 8 -1.41 14.88 -2.38
CA ARG A 8 -2.25 13.95 -1.60
C ARG A 8 -1.42 12.96 -0.79
N PHE A 9 -0.25 12.56 -1.30
CA PHE A 9 0.61 11.53 -0.70
C PHE A 9 1.82 12.13 0.02
N ARG A 10 2.31 13.29 -0.44
CA ARG A 10 3.46 14.02 0.12
C ARG A 10 3.45 14.21 1.65
N PRO A 11 2.31 14.47 2.33
CA PRO A 11 2.28 14.60 3.79
C PRO A 11 2.61 13.30 4.53
N TYR A 12 2.40 12.15 3.89
CA TYR A 12 2.58 10.82 4.48
C TYR A 12 3.98 10.25 4.25
N PHE A 13 4.64 10.61 3.15
CA PHE A 13 5.96 10.10 2.79
C PHE A 13 7.04 11.20 2.84
N ARG A 14 7.21 11.80 4.02
CA ARG A 14 8.43 12.57 4.35
C ARG A 14 9.44 11.64 5.03
N ALA A 15 10.73 11.99 4.98
CA ALA A 15 11.79 11.25 5.67
C ALA A 15 11.34 10.84 7.09
N GLY A 16 11.24 9.52 7.32
CA GLY A 16 10.82 8.92 8.60
C GLY A 16 9.32 8.86 8.89
N ARG A 17 8.41 9.13 7.94
CA ARG A 17 6.94 9.14 8.19
C ARG A 17 6.09 8.17 7.37
N GLY A 18 6.58 7.68 6.23
CA GLY A 18 5.83 6.77 5.36
C GLY A 18 6.64 5.53 5.05
N VAL A 19 5.98 4.39 4.93
CA VAL A 19 6.59 3.14 4.48
C VAL A 19 5.71 2.46 3.45
N THR A 20 6.32 1.63 2.62
CA THR A 20 5.67 0.80 1.61
C THR A 20 6.38 -0.56 1.53
N THR A 21 5.94 -1.43 0.64
CA THR A 21 6.55 -2.75 0.39
C THR A 21 6.83 -2.93 -1.09
N TRP A 22 7.70 -3.88 -1.42
CA TRP A 22 7.92 -4.27 -2.81
C TRP A 22 6.64 -4.67 -3.54
N LEU A 23 5.68 -5.29 -2.84
CA LEU A 23 4.42 -5.69 -3.45
C LEU A 23 3.55 -4.50 -3.86
N GLN A 24 3.52 -3.43 -3.05
CA GLN A 24 2.80 -2.20 -3.38
C GLN A 24 3.50 -1.42 -4.49
N LEU A 25 4.83 -1.41 -4.51
CA LEU A 25 5.59 -0.83 -5.62
C LEU A 25 5.39 -1.62 -6.92
N MET A 26 5.29 -2.95 -6.85
CA MET A 26 4.96 -3.80 -8.00
C MET A 26 3.59 -3.44 -8.60
N GLU A 27 2.55 -3.28 -7.78
CA GLU A 27 1.23 -2.83 -8.26
C GLU A 27 1.29 -1.43 -8.85
N THR A 28 2.04 -0.52 -8.22
CA THR A 28 2.21 0.86 -8.68
C THR A 28 2.90 0.90 -10.05
N TYR A 29 4.01 0.18 -10.21
CA TYR A 29 4.75 0.06 -11.45
C TYR A 29 3.87 -0.49 -12.58
N TYR A 30 3.16 -1.59 -12.32
CA TYR A 30 2.26 -2.21 -13.30
C TYR A 30 1.14 -1.25 -13.73
N VAL A 31 0.53 -0.54 -12.78
CA VAL A 31 -0.55 0.41 -13.06
C VAL A 31 -0.04 1.61 -13.86
N LEU A 32 1.16 2.12 -13.59
CA LEU A 32 1.79 3.19 -14.36
C LEU A 32 1.95 2.79 -15.83
N LEU A 33 2.54 1.62 -16.09
CA LEU A 33 2.71 1.10 -17.45
C LEU A 33 1.37 0.88 -18.15
N ARG A 34 0.41 0.25 -17.47
CA ARG A 34 -0.93 -0.01 -18.02
C ARG A 34 -1.64 1.27 -18.44
N ASN A 35 -1.36 2.38 -17.77
CA ASN A 35 -1.96 3.68 -18.06
C ASN A 35 -1.09 4.56 -18.97
N GLY A 36 -0.12 3.97 -19.68
CA GLY A 36 0.63 4.61 -20.76
C GLY A 36 1.92 5.30 -20.35
N LYS A 37 2.40 5.12 -19.11
CA LYS A 37 3.75 5.56 -18.74
C LYS A 37 4.81 4.67 -19.37
N THR A 38 5.94 5.29 -19.71
CA THR A 38 7.12 4.57 -20.17
C THR A 38 7.77 3.79 -19.02
N VAL A 39 8.61 2.80 -19.36
CA VAL A 39 9.42 2.05 -18.39
C VAL A 39 10.29 2.98 -17.54
N THR A 40 10.90 4.01 -18.17
CA THR A 40 11.71 5.00 -17.48
C THR A 40 10.90 5.81 -16.49
N GLU A 41 9.76 6.41 -16.90
CA GLU A 41 8.90 7.18 -15.98
C GLU A 41 8.36 6.31 -14.84
N ALA A 42 7.96 5.07 -15.12
CA ALA A 42 7.47 4.16 -14.09
C ALA A 42 8.58 3.79 -13.10
N GLY A 43 9.79 3.54 -13.60
CA GLY A 43 10.98 3.24 -12.81
C GLY A 43 11.37 4.39 -11.90
N GLU A 44 11.45 5.63 -12.42
CA GLU A 44 11.75 6.83 -11.64
C GLU A 44 10.76 7.02 -10.48
N VAL A 45 9.46 6.84 -10.75
CA VAL A 45 8.44 6.94 -9.70
C VAL A 45 8.66 5.87 -8.64
N THR A 46 8.83 4.60 -8.99
CA THR A 46 8.95 3.53 -7.99
C THR A 46 10.28 3.55 -7.24
N SER A 47 11.39 3.89 -7.90
CA SER A 47 12.70 3.98 -7.25
C SER A 47 12.77 5.12 -6.22
N SER A 48 11.94 6.17 -6.37
CA SER A 48 11.83 7.22 -5.34
C SER A 48 11.34 6.71 -3.97
N PHE A 49 10.76 5.50 -3.90
CA PHE A 49 10.27 4.88 -2.66
C PHE A 49 11.23 3.86 -2.05
N GLU A 50 12.41 3.60 -2.63
CA GLU A 50 13.33 2.56 -2.14
C GLU A 50 13.74 2.77 -0.67
N ASP A 51 14.03 4.01 -0.27
CA ASP A 51 14.35 4.38 1.11
C ASP A 51 13.17 4.22 2.10
N HIS A 52 11.98 3.91 1.60
CA HIS A 52 10.74 3.78 2.37
C HIS A 52 10.25 2.32 2.42
N LEU A 53 11.06 1.37 1.96
CA LEU A 53 10.70 -0.04 1.95
C LEU A 53 10.75 -0.66 3.34
N LEU A 54 9.65 -1.31 3.69
CA LEU A 54 9.52 -2.18 4.85
C LEU A 54 9.60 -3.63 4.38
N ASP A 55 10.56 -4.36 4.91
CA ASP A 55 10.69 -5.80 4.66
C ASP A 55 9.73 -6.62 5.52
N PHE A 56 9.45 -7.85 5.10
CA PHE A 56 8.51 -8.75 5.75
C PHE A 56 8.95 -10.21 5.68
N SER A 57 8.58 -10.96 6.72
CA SER A 57 8.94 -12.37 6.85
C SER A 57 7.89 -13.29 6.24
N PHE A 58 8.22 -14.57 6.09
CA PHE A 58 7.22 -15.58 5.74
C PHE A 58 6.12 -15.71 6.81
N ARG A 59 6.42 -15.42 8.08
CA ARG A 59 5.42 -15.37 9.14
C ARG A 59 4.39 -14.26 8.88
N ASP A 60 4.83 -13.10 8.41
CA ASP A 60 3.93 -12.00 8.03
C ASP A 60 3.02 -12.40 6.88
N VAL A 61 3.54 -13.16 5.91
CA VAL A 61 2.73 -13.72 4.82
C VAL A 61 1.65 -14.65 5.37
N GLN A 62 1.99 -15.59 6.25
CA GLN A 62 1.02 -16.51 6.85
C GLN A 62 -0.05 -15.79 7.68
N ALA A 63 0.35 -14.80 8.47
CA ALA A 63 -0.54 -13.97 9.27
C ALA A 63 -1.48 -13.14 8.38
N ALA A 64 -0.96 -12.51 7.34
CA ALA A 64 -1.75 -11.76 6.37
C ALA A 64 -2.77 -12.65 5.65
N MET A 65 -2.43 -13.89 5.30
CA MET A 65 -3.38 -14.81 4.66
C MET A 65 -4.50 -15.24 5.61
N THR A 66 -4.17 -15.47 6.88
CA THR A 66 -5.16 -15.76 7.93
C THR A 66 -6.09 -14.56 8.13
N LEU A 67 -5.54 -13.35 8.20
CA LEU A 67 -6.29 -12.10 8.27
C LEU A 67 -7.22 -11.96 7.08
N ARG A 68 -6.71 -12.20 5.87
CA ARG A 68 -7.49 -12.10 4.63
C ARG A 68 -8.66 -13.06 4.62
N LEU A 69 -8.47 -14.31 5.04
CA LEU A 69 -9.55 -15.29 5.14
C LEU A 69 -10.63 -14.84 6.14
N ALA A 70 -10.23 -14.25 7.27
CA ALA A 70 -11.17 -13.70 8.24
C ALA A 70 -11.91 -12.45 7.72
N TRP A 71 -11.24 -11.64 6.88
CA TRP A 71 -11.80 -10.43 6.28
C TRP A 71 -13.00 -10.72 5.39
N HIS A 72 -12.88 -11.74 4.53
CA HIS A 72 -13.95 -12.23 3.66
C HIS A 72 -15.26 -12.58 4.36
N ARG A 73 -15.18 -13.00 5.61
CA ARG A 73 -16.37 -13.33 6.41
C ARG A 73 -17.13 -12.07 6.87
N LYS A 74 -16.55 -10.89 6.75
CA LYS A 74 -17.05 -9.62 7.31
C LYS A 74 -17.23 -8.50 6.28
N ARG A 75 -16.54 -8.56 5.13
CA ARG A 75 -16.46 -7.53 4.07
C ARG A 75 -16.14 -8.18 2.71
N LYS A 76 -16.01 -7.41 1.62
CA LYS A 76 -15.58 -8.00 0.33
C LYS A 76 -14.10 -8.38 0.36
N ARG A 77 -13.70 -9.09 -0.70
CA ARG A 77 -12.35 -9.63 -0.92
C ARG A 77 -11.32 -8.51 -1.14
N ILE A 78 -10.39 -8.36 -0.19
CA ILE A 78 -9.18 -7.54 -0.39
C ILE A 78 -8.12 -8.33 -1.19
N SER A 79 -7.20 -7.61 -1.83
CA SER A 79 -6.08 -8.22 -2.57
C SER A 79 -5.08 -8.90 -1.62
N TYR A 80 -4.14 -9.66 -2.17
CA TYR A 80 -3.04 -10.23 -1.37
C TYR A 80 -2.10 -9.14 -0.86
N VAL A 81 -1.83 -8.13 -1.71
CA VAL A 81 -0.97 -6.99 -1.40
C VAL A 81 -1.58 -6.16 -0.28
N ASP A 82 -2.88 -5.85 -0.37
CA ASP A 82 -3.60 -5.10 0.66
C ASP A 82 -3.65 -5.85 1.99
N ALA A 83 -3.86 -7.17 1.95
CA ALA A 83 -3.85 -7.98 3.17
C ALA A 83 -2.50 -7.96 3.88
N LEU A 84 -1.39 -8.07 3.12
CA LEU A 84 -0.05 -8.00 3.68
C LEU A 84 0.27 -6.59 4.18
N GLY A 85 0.01 -5.56 3.38
CA GLY A 85 0.27 -4.17 3.76
C GLY A 85 -0.51 -3.76 5.01
N TYR A 86 -1.78 -4.16 5.11
CA TYR A 86 -2.59 -3.90 6.29
C TYR A 86 -2.12 -4.69 7.52
N HIS A 87 -1.74 -5.96 7.35
CA HIS A 87 -1.13 -6.76 8.43
C HIS A 87 0.13 -6.07 8.97
N LEU A 88 1.07 -5.72 8.09
CA LEU A 88 2.32 -5.07 8.47
C LEU A 88 2.09 -3.74 9.16
N ALA A 89 1.14 -2.93 8.66
CA ALA A 89 0.81 -1.67 9.30
C ALA A 89 0.35 -1.88 10.75
N ARG A 90 -0.54 -2.86 10.98
CA ARG A 90 -1.01 -3.17 12.34
C ARG A 90 0.09 -3.72 13.23
N GLU A 91 0.89 -4.66 12.72
CA GLU A 91 1.98 -5.30 13.46
C GLU A 91 3.04 -4.28 13.90
N ARG A 92 3.29 -3.27 13.07
CA ARG A 92 4.28 -2.21 13.34
C ARG A 92 3.70 -0.97 14.02
N GLY A 93 2.44 -0.97 14.42
CA GLY A 93 1.79 0.19 15.05
C GLY A 93 1.64 1.41 14.11
N LEU A 94 1.65 1.18 12.80
CA LEU A 94 1.51 2.20 11.77
C LEU A 94 0.04 2.38 11.35
N LYS A 95 -0.24 3.52 10.72
CA LYS A 95 -1.53 3.73 10.05
C LYS A 95 -1.48 3.16 8.63
N PHE A 96 -2.52 2.44 8.22
CA PHE A 96 -2.67 1.96 6.85
C PHE A 96 -3.41 3.00 6.00
N LEU A 97 -2.68 3.66 5.09
CA LEU A 97 -3.24 4.66 4.18
C LEU A 97 -3.81 4.00 2.93
N THR A 98 -5.10 4.19 2.66
CA THR A 98 -5.71 3.63 1.44
C THR A 98 -6.92 4.44 0.97
N GLY A 99 -7.21 4.36 -0.32
CA GLY A 99 -8.46 4.86 -0.92
C GLY A 99 -9.51 3.76 -1.15
N ASP A 100 -9.23 2.50 -0.80
CA ASP A 100 -10.15 1.38 -1.00
C ASP A 100 -11.30 1.41 0.04
N PRO A 101 -12.57 1.53 -0.40
CA PRO A 101 -13.73 1.54 0.49
C PRO A 101 -13.86 0.30 1.37
N GLU A 102 -13.30 -0.85 0.99
CA GLU A 102 -13.36 -2.08 1.79
C GLU A 102 -12.68 -1.90 3.16
N PHE A 103 -11.68 -1.02 3.25
CA PHE A 103 -10.98 -0.69 4.47
C PHE A 103 -11.64 0.42 5.30
N ARG A 104 -12.71 1.04 4.83
CA ARG A 104 -13.37 2.15 5.54
C ARG A 104 -13.86 1.70 6.91
N GLY A 105 -13.36 2.36 7.96
CA GLY A 105 -13.71 2.09 9.35
C GLY A 105 -12.99 0.89 9.98
N ALA A 106 -12.02 0.29 9.27
CA ALA A 106 -11.19 -0.74 9.86
C ALA A 106 -10.14 -0.13 10.83
N PRO A 107 -9.75 -0.85 11.90
CA PRO A 107 -8.79 -0.36 12.89
C PRO A 107 -7.46 0.06 12.27
N GLY A 108 -6.94 1.23 12.66
CA GLY A 108 -5.66 1.73 12.17
C GLY A 108 -5.65 2.21 10.71
N VAL A 109 -6.80 2.28 10.04
CA VAL A 109 -6.89 2.77 8.65
C VAL A 109 -7.04 4.28 8.60
N THR A 110 -6.25 4.92 7.74
CA THR A 110 -6.47 6.29 7.27
C THR A 110 -7.03 6.23 5.86
N PHE A 111 -8.33 6.54 5.72
CA PHE A 111 -8.99 6.51 4.43
C PHE A 111 -8.83 7.87 3.72
N ILE A 112 -8.37 7.87 2.47
CA ILE A 112 -8.29 9.07 1.62
C ILE A 112 -9.19 8.96 0.39
N ARG A 113 -9.82 10.07 -0.01
CA ARG A 113 -10.61 10.11 -1.23
C ARG A 113 -9.70 10.40 -2.42
N ILE A 114 -9.48 9.39 -3.26
CA ILE A 114 -8.79 9.57 -4.53
C ILE A 114 -9.84 10.02 -5.56
N GLY A 115 -9.76 11.28 -6.01
CA GLY A 115 -10.55 11.74 -7.14
C GLY A 115 -10.25 10.88 -8.36
N ARG A 116 -11.31 10.40 -9.04
CA ARG A 116 -11.20 9.66 -10.30
C ARG A 116 -10.77 10.58 -11.42
#